data_AF-M9XGE0-F1
#
_entry.id   AF-M9XGE0-F1
#
_cell.length_a   1.000
_cell.length_b   1.000
_cell.length_c   1.000
_cell.angle_alpha   90.00
_cell.angle_beta   90.00
_cell.angle_gamma   90.00
#
_symmetry.space_group_name_H-M   'P 1'
#
loop_
_entity.id
_entity.type
_entity.pdbx_description
1 polymer ?
#
loop_
_entity_poly.entity_id
_entity_poly.type
_entity_poly.pdbx_seq_one_letter_code
_entity_poly.pdbx_strand_id
1 'polypeptide(L)'
;MAFPEGYRTWTHVKSMIVEKGHPLFELVGGLHHIYANSKAMQGYQANPRVFPEGAVIVFDLLEPVKAENAVVEGKRKAVIVMEKDTRRFAATGNWGYAVFEGDSRRPVEINANSCYECHRGAANTDFVFSSFRP
;
A
#
# COMPACT_ATOMS: atom_id res chain seq x y z
N MET A 1 -6.13 7.59 -10.48
CA MET A 1 -6.55 7.76 -9.07
C MET A 1 -5.91 9.04 -8.54
N ALA A 2 -6.53 9.70 -7.56
CA ALA A 2 -5.98 10.92 -6.95
C ALA A 2 -4.94 10.59 -5.87
N PHE A 3 -4.05 11.54 -5.58
CA PHE A 3 -3.15 11.42 -4.43
C PHE A 3 -3.98 11.42 -3.13
N PRO A 4 -3.68 10.54 -2.15
CA PRO A 4 -4.47 10.42 -0.93
C PRO A 4 -4.09 11.51 0.08
N GLU A 5 -4.63 12.72 -0.08
CA GLU A 5 -4.32 13.83 0.80
C GLU A 5 -4.53 13.49 2.29
N GLY A 6 -3.57 13.89 3.14
CA GLY A 6 -3.64 13.68 4.59
C GLY A 6 -3.45 12.24 5.07
N TYR A 7 -3.09 11.28 4.21
CA TYR A 7 -3.03 9.86 4.63
C TYR A 7 -2.13 9.55 5.83
N ARG A 8 -1.11 10.38 6.08
CA ARG A 8 -0.21 10.21 7.24
C ARG A 8 -0.91 10.40 8.59
N THR A 9 -2.11 10.98 8.62
CA THR A 9 -2.94 11.08 9.83
C THR A 9 -3.98 9.97 9.93
N TRP A 10 -4.02 9.05 8.96
CA TRP A 10 -4.89 7.87 9.01
C TRP A 10 -4.30 6.80 9.93
N THR A 11 -5.03 5.71 10.13
CA THR A 11 -4.55 4.61 10.95
C THR A 11 -3.32 3.98 10.32
N HIS A 12 -2.21 3.98 11.05
CA HIS A 12 -1.02 3.20 10.71
C HIS A 12 -1.31 1.72 11.00
N VAL A 13 -1.23 0.89 9.95
CA VAL A 13 -1.60 -0.53 10.00
C VAL A 13 -0.40 -1.38 10.40
N LYS A 14 0.75 -1.16 9.77
CA LYS A 14 1.99 -1.89 10.03
C LYS A 14 3.18 -1.20 9.37
N SER A 15 4.37 -1.74 9.63
CA SER A 15 5.58 -1.41 8.91
C SER A 15 6.37 -2.66 8.56
N MET A 16 7.29 -2.55 7.61
CA MET A 16 8.29 -3.56 7.31
C MET A 16 9.46 -2.92 6.56
N ILE A 17 10.63 -3.52 6.70
CA ILE A 17 11.84 -3.17 5.95
C ILE A 17 12.12 -4.32 4.99
N VAL A 18 12.33 -4.00 3.72
CA VAL A 18 12.74 -4.96 2.68
C VAL A 18 14.19 -4.66 2.31
N GLU A 19 15.08 -5.59 2.63
CA GLU A 19 16.52 -5.45 2.41
C GLU A 19 17.02 -6.24 1.20
N LYS A 20 18.25 -5.93 0.78
CA LYS A 20 18.89 -6.60 -0.36
C LYS A 20 18.97 -8.10 -0.10
N GLY A 21 18.61 -8.90 -1.11
CA GLY A 21 18.49 -10.36 -1.01
C GLY A 21 17.05 -10.85 -0.85
N HIS A 22 16.11 -9.96 -0.47
CA HIS A 22 14.70 -10.29 -0.52
C HIS A 22 14.16 -10.24 -1.96
N PRO A 23 13.30 -11.17 -2.42
CA PRO A 23 12.78 -11.18 -3.80
C PRO A 23 12.04 -9.91 -4.23
N LEU A 24 11.47 -9.18 -3.27
CA LEU A 24 10.77 -7.91 -3.52
C LEU A 24 11.67 -6.67 -3.49
N PHE A 25 12.99 -6.82 -3.30
CA PHE A 25 13.88 -5.68 -3.10
C PHE A 25 13.91 -4.71 -4.28
N GLU A 26 13.94 -5.23 -5.51
CA GLU A 26 13.96 -4.37 -6.71
C GLU A 26 12.65 -3.60 -6.90
N LEU A 27 11.53 -4.13 -6.40
CA LEU A 27 10.21 -3.50 -6.55
C LEU A 27 9.91 -2.52 -5.41
N VAL A 28 10.12 -2.94 -4.17
CA VAL A 28 9.68 -2.21 -2.96
C VAL A 28 10.73 -2.25 -1.84
N GLY A 29 12.00 -2.42 -2.20
CA GLY A 29 13.13 -2.36 -1.27
C GLY A 29 13.15 -1.03 -0.52
N GLY A 30 13.24 -1.11 0.81
CA GLY A 30 13.24 0.04 1.71
C GLY A 30 12.37 -0.16 2.94
N LEU A 31 12.21 0.92 3.72
CA LEU A 31 11.33 0.98 4.88
C LEU A 31 9.96 1.44 4.42
N HIS A 32 8.89 0.75 4.80
CA HIS A 32 7.56 1.19 4.44
C HIS A 32 6.57 1.18 5.59
N HIS A 33 5.64 2.12 5.50
CA HIS A 33 4.50 2.26 6.38
C HIS A 33 3.22 2.03 5.59
N ILE A 34 2.31 1.24 6.15
CA ILE A 34 0.98 1.04 5.59
C ILE A 34 -0.01 1.89 6.37
N TYR A 35 -0.78 2.72 5.68
CA TYR A 35 -1.85 3.53 6.26
C TYR A 35 -3.20 3.14 5.63
N ALA A 36 -4.27 3.28 6.41
CA ALA A 36 -5.61 2.90 5.99
C ALA A 36 -6.64 3.94 6.42
N ASN A 37 -7.48 4.39 5.48
CA ASN A 37 -8.59 5.27 5.84
C ASN A 37 -9.64 4.51 6.69
N SER A 38 -10.61 5.24 7.24
CA SER A 38 -11.65 4.66 8.10
C SER A 38 -12.43 3.53 7.43
N LYS A 39 -12.66 3.61 6.10
CA LYS A 39 -13.31 2.55 5.31
C LYS A 39 -12.44 1.31 5.20
N ALA A 40 -11.15 1.47 4.95
CA ALA A 40 -10.22 0.35 4.91
C ALA A 40 -10.08 -0.32 6.28
N MET A 41 -10.12 0.45 7.37
CA MET A 41 -10.12 -0.10 8.72
C MET A 41 -11.33 -0.99 9.03
N GLN A 42 -12.51 -0.68 8.48
CA GLN A 42 -13.67 -1.58 8.58
C GLN A 42 -13.37 -2.95 7.95
N GLY A 43 -12.69 -2.95 6.79
CA GLY A 43 -12.28 -4.19 6.14
C GLY A 43 -11.23 -4.96 6.94
N TYR A 44 -10.23 -4.28 7.49
CA TYR A 44 -9.22 -4.92 8.35
C TYR A 44 -9.79 -5.58 9.61
N GLN A 45 -10.88 -5.04 10.15
CA GLN A 45 -11.53 -5.53 11.36
C GLN A 45 -12.65 -6.55 11.09
N ALA A 46 -13.04 -6.72 9.83
CA ALA A 46 -14.11 -7.63 9.44
C ALA A 46 -13.64 -9.10 9.42
N ASN A 47 -14.59 -10.00 9.69
CA ASN A 47 -14.44 -11.45 9.50
C ASN A 47 -15.70 -12.00 8.81
N PRO A 48 -15.62 -12.44 7.53
CA PRO A 48 -14.42 -12.51 6.69
C PRO A 48 -13.86 -11.11 6.32
N ARG A 49 -12.56 -11.03 6.00
CA ARG A 49 -11.88 -9.79 5.62
C ARG A 49 -12.32 -9.33 4.23
N VAL A 50 -13.22 -8.35 4.18
CA VAL A 50 -13.76 -7.75 2.96
C VAL A 50 -13.76 -6.24 3.10
N PHE A 51 -13.21 -5.53 2.11
CA PHE A 51 -13.09 -4.08 2.15
C PHE A 51 -14.28 -3.40 1.44
N PRO A 52 -14.93 -2.41 2.08
CA PRO A 52 -16.04 -1.69 1.47
C PRO A 52 -15.58 -0.73 0.36
N GLU A 53 -16.52 -0.33 -0.49
CA GLU A 53 -16.34 0.71 -1.51
C GLU A 53 -15.74 1.99 -0.90
N GLY A 54 -14.75 2.58 -1.57
CA GLY A 54 -14.01 3.76 -1.10
C GLY A 54 -12.96 3.47 -0.02
N ALA A 55 -12.69 2.20 0.31
CA ALA A 55 -11.52 1.83 1.10
C ALA A 55 -10.24 2.25 0.39
N VAL A 56 -9.36 2.95 1.10
CA VAL A 56 -8.05 3.37 0.57
C VAL A 56 -6.95 2.88 1.51
N ILE A 57 -5.96 2.21 0.92
CA ILE A 57 -4.76 1.74 1.60
C ILE A 57 -3.56 2.40 0.91
N VAL A 58 -2.67 2.96 1.73
CA VAL A 58 -1.47 3.65 1.26
C VAL A 58 -0.25 2.90 1.75
N PHE A 59 0.65 2.58 0.83
CA PHE A 59 1.98 2.09 1.08
C PHE A 59 2.95 3.27 0.86
N ASP A 60 3.51 3.77 1.95
CA ASP A 60 4.49 4.85 1.94
C ASP A 60 5.90 4.25 2.00
N LEU A 61 6.66 4.33 0.90
CA LEU A 61 7.98 3.73 0.76
C LEU A 61 9.08 4.78 0.94
N LEU A 62 10.00 4.51 1.85
CA LEU A 62 11.12 5.38 2.20
C LEU A 62 12.46 4.63 2.10
N GLU A 63 13.53 5.39 1.90
CA GLU A 63 14.89 4.90 2.06
C GLU A 63 15.15 4.58 3.54
N PRO A 64 15.69 3.40 3.88
CA PRO A 64 16.13 3.11 5.23
C PRO A 64 17.53 3.71 5.44
N VAL A 65 17.67 4.64 6.38
CA VAL A 65 18.97 5.20 6.76
C VAL A 65 19.48 4.47 8.00
N LYS A 66 20.61 3.80 7.87
CA LYS A 66 21.25 3.07 8.98
C LYS A 66 22.32 3.94 9.61
N ALA A 67 22.20 4.20 10.91
CA ALA A 67 23.19 4.94 11.69
C ALA A 67 23.17 4.44 13.13
N GLU A 68 24.34 4.30 13.76
CA GLU A 68 24.45 4.02 15.20
C GLU A 68 23.62 2.80 15.67
N ASN A 69 23.61 1.72 14.89
CA ASN A 69 22.79 0.51 15.13
C ASN A 69 21.26 0.74 15.12
N ALA A 70 20.80 1.89 14.64
CA ALA A 70 19.40 2.19 14.37
C ALA A 70 19.13 2.21 12.86
N VAL A 71 17.85 2.05 12.52
CA VAL A 71 17.33 2.32 11.17
C VAL A 71 16.25 3.38 11.30
N VAL A 72 16.41 4.48 10.58
CA VAL A 72 15.46 5.59 10.56
C VAL A 72 14.95 5.85 9.14
N GLU A 73 13.86 6.61 9.05
CA GLU A 73 13.32 7.07 7.78
C GLU A 73 14.30 8.01 7.07
N GLY A 74 14.51 7.75 5.78
CA GLY A 74 15.22 8.63 4.85
C GLY A 74 14.27 9.31 3.87
N LYS A 75 14.76 9.57 2.65
CA LYS A 75 13.93 10.17 1.60
C LYS A 75 12.80 9.25 1.21
N ARG A 76 11.64 9.82 0.90
CA ARG A 76 10.56 9.07 0.27
C ARG A 76 10.95 8.64 -1.14
N LYS A 77 10.74 7.36 -1.44
CA LYS A 77 10.87 6.78 -2.77
C LYS A 77 9.55 6.83 -3.54
N ALA A 78 8.44 6.46 -2.91
CA ALA A 78 7.13 6.47 -3.54
C ALA A 78 5.98 6.43 -2.53
N VAL A 79 4.80 6.89 -2.96
CA VAL A 79 3.51 6.57 -2.35
C VAL A 79 2.75 5.66 -3.32
N ILE A 80 2.42 4.45 -2.88
CA ILE A 80 1.67 3.47 -3.67
C ILE A 80 0.29 3.32 -3.02
N VAL A 81 -0.77 3.33 -3.83
CA VAL A 81 -2.14 3.45 -3.34
C VAL A 81 -3.00 2.35 -3.94
N MET A 82 -3.81 1.72 -3.08
CA MET A 82 -4.91 0.87 -3.47
C MET A 82 -6.25 1.53 -3.11
N GLU A 83 -7.18 1.58 -4.04
CA GLU A 83 -8.54 2.13 -3.84
C GLU A 83 -9.58 1.07 -4.23
N LYS A 84 -10.53 0.78 -3.34
CA LYS A 84 -11.64 -0.12 -3.64
C LYS A 84 -12.71 0.65 -4.42
N ASP A 85 -12.91 0.27 -5.67
CA ASP A 85 -14.02 0.75 -6.50
C ASP A 85 -14.49 -0.33 -7.45
N THR A 86 -15.64 -0.92 -7.13
CA THR A 86 -16.20 -2.08 -7.84
C THR A 86 -16.60 -1.78 -9.28
N ARG A 87 -16.86 -0.51 -9.60
CA ARG A 87 -17.26 -0.11 -10.96
C ARG A 87 -16.04 0.23 -11.81
N ARG A 88 -15.11 1.02 -11.28
CA ARG A 88 -13.92 1.50 -12.00
C ARG A 88 -12.87 0.41 -12.15
N PHE A 89 -12.80 -0.54 -11.22
CA PHE A 89 -11.69 -1.49 -11.12
C PHE A 89 -12.14 -2.96 -11.13
N ALA A 90 -13.28 -3.26 -11.75
CA ALA A 90 -13.82 -4.62 -11.85
C ALA A 90 -12.82 -5.65 -12.42
N ALA A 91 -11.98 -5.23 -13.38
CA ALA A 91 -10.98 -6.10 -14.02
C ALA A 91 -9.81 -6.48 -13.10
N THR A 92 -9.58 -5.76 -12.01
CA THR A 92 -8.43 -5.91 -11.10
C THR A 92 -8.88 -6.27 -9.69
N GLY A 93 -9.93 -7.11 -9.57
CA GLY A 93 -10.45 -7.57 -8.28
C GLY A 93 -11.13 -6.45 -7.49
N ASN A 94 -11.70 -5.45 -8.17
CA ASN A 94 -12.33 -4.26 -7.60
C ASN A 94 -11.33 -3.29 -6.92
N TRP A 95 -10.04 -3.43 -7.18
CA TRP A 95 -8.98 -2.59 -6.64
C TRP A 95 -8.25 -1.82 -7.73
N GLY A 96 -8.20 -0.50 -7.60
CA GLY A 96 -7.35 0.36 -8.41
C GLY A 96 -5.98 0.49 -7.78
N TYR A 97 -4.95 0.63 -8.61
CA TYR A 97 -3.56 0.82 -8.19
C TYR A 97 -3.01 2.12 -8.77
N ALA A 98 -2.28 2.87 -7.97
CA ALA A 98 -1.54 4.04 -8.42
C ALA A 98 -0.20 4.16 -7.70
N VAL A 99 0.79 4.71 -8.41
CA VAL A 99 2.13 4.98 -7.88
C VAL A 99 2.43 6.46 -8.07
N PHE A 100 2.92 7.10 -7.02
CA PHE A 100 3.39 8.48 -7.03
C PHE A 100 4.86 8.47 -6.63
N GLU A 101 5.75 8.95 -7.50
CA GLU A 101 7.19 8.96 -7.23
C GLU A 101 7.59 10.08 -6.28
N GLY A 102 8.42 9.75 -5.28
CA GLY A 102 8.85 10.69 -4.25
C GLY A 102 7.65 11.42 -3.63
N ASP A 103 7.70 12.76 -3.65
CA ASP A 103 6.63 13.63 -3.15
C ASP A 103 5.68 14.14 -4.25
N SER A 104 5.76 13.59 -5.47
CA SER A 104 4.87 13.95 -6.57
C SER A 104 3.40 13.69 -6.21
N ARG A 105 2.51 14.58 -6.66
CA ARG A 105 1.05 14.41 -6.58
C ARG A 105 0.43 13.92 -7.87
N ARG A 106 1.25 13.72 -8.91
CA ARG A 106 0.82 13.15 -10.19
C ARG A 106 1.21 11.68 -10.23
N PRO A 107 0.26 10.78 -10.51
CA PRO A 107 0.58 9.37 -10.62
C PRO A 107 1.39 9.12 -11.88
N VAL A 108 2.31 8.17 -11.82
CA VAL A 108 2.97 7.64 -13.02
C VAL A 108 2.08 6.59 -13.67
N GLU A 109 2.30 6.37 -14.97
CA GLU A 109 1.61 5.31 -15.69
C GLU A 109 2.17 3.95 -15.28
N ILE A 110 1.28 3.03 -14.91
CA ILE A 110 1.64 1.67 -14.49
C ILE A 110 0.70 0.66 -15.15
N ASN A 111 1.17 -0.58 -15.28
CA ASN A 111 0.31 -1.70 -15.63
C ASN A 111 -0.42 -2.20 -14.37
N ALA A 112 -1.66 -1.73 -14.16
CA ALA A 112 -2.48 -2.13 -13.02
C ALA A 112 -2.74 -3.66 -12.95
N ASN A 113 -2.75 -4.35 -14.09
CA ASN A 113 -2.90 -5.81 -14.11
C ASN A 113 -1.70 -6.51 -13.46
N SER A 114 -0.48 -6.00 -13.65
CA SER A 114 0.71 -6.56 -12.99
C SER A 114 0.64 -6.43 -11.47
N CYS A 115 0.11 -5.30 -10.96
CA CYS A 115 -0.16 -5.13 -9.54
C CYS A 115 -1.20 -6.15 -9.04
N TYR A 116 -2.32 -6.26 -9.76
CA TYR A 116 -3.38 -7.20 -9.42
C TYR A 116 -2.91 -8.65 -9.41
N GLU A 117 -2.19 -9.11 -10.43
CA GLU A 117 -1.68 -10.48 -10.52
C GLU A 117 -0.78 -10.84 -9.33
N CYS A 118 0.09 -9.93 -8.89
CA CYS A 118 0.86 -10.12 -7.67
C CYS A 118 -0.06 -10.23 -6.43
N HIS A 119 -1.07 -9.37 -6.35
CA HIS A 119 -2.03 -9.32 -5.24
C HIS A 119 -3.03 -10.47 -5.20
N ARG A 120 -3.17 -11.27 -6.27
CA ARG A 120 -3.95 -12.52 -6.25
C ARG A 120 -3.44 -13.52 -5.22
N GLY A 121 -2.17 -13.44 -4.81
CA GLY A 121 -1.65 -14.21 -3.68
C GLY A 121 -2.37 -13.94 -2.34
N ALA A 122 -3.10 -12.82 -2.23
CA ALA A 122 -3.91 -12.44 -1.09
C ALA A 122 -5.43 -12.53 -1.37
N ALA A 123 -5.87 -13.35 -2.33
CA ALA A 123 -7.28 -13.44 -2.74
C ALA A 123 -8.23 -13.78 -1.57
N ASN A 124 -7.83 -14.65 -0.65
CA ASN A 124 -8.61 -15.02 0.54
C ASN A 124 -8.83 -13.87 1.54
N THR A 125 -8.14 -12.76 1.30
CA THR A 125 -8.11 -11.59 2.16
C THR A 125 -8.43 -10.32 1.38
N ASP A 126 -9.24 -10.47 0.33
CA ASP A 126 -9.68 -9.43 -0.57
C ASP A 126 -8.50 -8.67 -1.20
N PHE A 127 -7.48 -9.42 -1.64
CA PHE A 127 -6.28 -8.92 -2.33
C PHE A 127 -5.38 -8.01 -1.50
N VAL A 128 -5.56 -7.94 -0.18
CA VAL A 128 -4.74 -7.12 0.74
C VAL A 128 -3.85 -8.03 1.60
N PHE A 129 -2.52 -7.91 1.48
CA PHE A 129 -1.56 -8.71 2.26
C PHE A 129 -1.43 -8.30 3.72
N SER A 130 -1.50 -6.99 4.01
CA SER A 130 -1.34 -6.49 5.36
C SER A 130 -2.49 -6.97 6.26
N SER A 131 -2.22 -7.06 7.55
CA SER A 131 -3.21 -7.33 8.58
C SER A 131 -3.03 -6.31 9.69
N PHE A 132 -4.13 -5.79 10.21
CA PHE A 132 -4.09 -4.84 11.31
C PHE A 132 -3.80 -5.55 12.62
N ARG A 133 -2.89 -4.99 13.41
CA ARG A 133 -2.62 -5.43 14.78
C ARG A 133 -3.09 -4.31 15.72
N PRO A 134 -4.18 -4.51 16.47
CA PRO A 134 -4.61 -3.54 17.47
C PRO A 134 -3.60 -3.40 18.62
#